data_AF-A0A8J7T566-F1
#
_entry.id   AF-A0A8J7T566-F1
#
_cell.length_a   1.000
_cell.length_b   1.000
_cell.length_c   1.000
_cell.angle_alpha   90.00
_cell.angle_beta   90.00
_cell.angle_gamma   90.00
#
_symmetry.space_group_name_H-M   'P 1'
#
loop_
_entity.id
_entity.type
_entity.pdbx_description
1 polymer ?
#
loop_
_entity_poly.entity_id
_entity_poly.type
_entity_poly.pdbx_seq_one_letter_code
_entity_poly.pdbx_strand_id
1 'polypeptide(L)' 'MKSTIEAALLASLLALSVAADPAAISVTATAETEGTTGDADDPAIWVNPAAPDLARILGTDTQIGLRSYDP' A
#
# COMPACT_ATOMS: atom_id res chain seq x y z
N MET A 1 31.09 -28.21 -32.37
CA MET A 1 29.80 -27.51 -32.60
C MET A 1 28.80 -27.75 -31.47
N LYS A 2 28.55 -28.99 -31.02
CA LYS A 2 27.59 -29.28 -29.93
C LYS A 2 27.97 -28.66 -28.56
N SER A 3 29.26 -28.71 -28.19
CA SER A 3 29.79 -28.11 -26.96
C SER A 3 29.73 -26.57 -26.92
N THR A 4 29.74 -25.90 -28.07
CA THR A 4 29.76 -24.43 -28.15
C THR A 4 28.36 -23.84 -27.92
N ILE A 5 27.32 -24.57 -28.34
CA ILE A 5 25.92 -24.17 -28.17
C ILE A 5 25.51 -24.34 -26.69
N GLU A 6 25.93 -25.42 -26.04
CA GLU A 6 25.67 -25.66 -24.61
C GLU A 6 26.34 -24.60 -23.72
N ALA A 7 27.58 -24.23 -24.03
CA ALA A 7 28.28 -23.16 -23.32
C ALA A 7 27.60 -21.79 -23.49
N ALA A 8 27.11 -21.48 -24.70
CA ALA A 8 26.37 -20.25 -24.97
C ALA A 8 25.02 -20.23 -24.23
N LEU A 9 24.32 -21.36 -24.17
CA LEU A 9 23.03 -21.49 -23.49
C LEU A 9 23.16 -21.30 -21.96
N LEU A 10 24.21 -21.89 -21.35
CA LEU A 10 24.52 -21.73 -19.93
C LEU A 10 24.87 -20.28 -19.59
N ALA A 11 25.68 -19.61 -20.43
CA ALA A 11 26.04 -18.22 -20.25
C ALA A 11 24.82 -17.29 -20.34
N SER A 12 23.88 -17.56 -21.24
CA SER A 12 22.64 -16.78 -21.35
C SER A 12 21.67 -16.98 -20.17
N LEU A 13 21.66 -18.15 -19.54
CA LEU A 13 20.83 -18.40 -18.35
C LEU A 13 21.37 -17.67 -17.11
N LEU A 14 22.69 -17.52 -17.01
CA LEU A 14 23.38 -16.80 -15.92
C LEU A 14 23.33 -15.27 -16.09
N ALA A 15 22.99 -14.78 -17.30
CA ALA A 15 22.88 -13.36 -17.60
C ALA A 15 21.48 -12.77 -17.32
N LEU A 16 20.55 -13.56 -16.77
CA LEU A 16 19.28 -13.02 -16.29
C LEU A 16 19.56 -12.12 -15.08
N SER A 17 19.51 -10.81 -15.31
CA SER A 17 19.48 -9.83 -14.25
C SER A 17 18.27 -10.11 -13.35
N VAL A 18 18.51 -10.48 -12.10
CA VAL A 18 17.48 -10.43 -11.06
C VAL A 18 17.05 -8.98 -10.94
N ALA A 19 15.76 -8.71 -11.13
CA ALA A 19 15.22 -7.38 -10.85
C ALA A 19 15.44 -7.08 -9.37
N ALA A 20 16.10 -5.96 -9.06
CA ALA A 20 16.24 -5.54 -7.67
C ALA A 20 14.86 -5.24 -7.08
N ASP A 21 14.65 -5.61 -5.81
CA ASP A 21 13.45 -5.22 -5.11
C ASP A 21 13.35 -3.69 -5.05
N PRO A 22 12.15 -3.12 -5.18
CA PRO A 22 11.96 -1.69 -4.99
C PRO A 22 12.41 -1.30 -3.59
N ALA A 23 13.16 -0.20 -3.49
CA ALA A 23 13.56 0.33 -2.19
C ALA A 23 12.32 0.72 -1.38
N ALA A 24 12.25 0.25 -0.12
CA ALA A 24 11.18 0.65 0.79
C ALA A 24 11.32 2.13 1.17
N ILE A 25 10.23 2.88 1.01
CA ILE A 25 10.14 4.28 1.45
C ILE A 25 9.38 4.30 2.79
N SER A 26 10.02 4.84 3.82
CA SER A 26 9.39 5.07 5.12
C SER A 26 8.84 6.48 5.22
N VAL A 27 7.59 6.60 5.66
CA VAL A 27 6.93 7.88 5.97
C VAL A 27 6.40 7.85 7.40
N THR A 28 6.35 9.01 8.05
CA THR A 28 5.78 9.16 9.39
C THR A 28 4.40 9.79 9.27
N ALA A 29 3.39 9.19 9.89
CA ALA A 29 2.06 9.76 9.97
C ALA A 29 2.07 11.06 10.80
N THR A 30 1.24 12.03 10.42
CA THR A 30 1.12 13.31 11.13
C THR A 30 -0.04 13.34 12.13
N ALA A 31 -0.99 12.42 12.01
CA ALA A 31 -2.17 12.30 12.86
C ALA A 31 -2.72 10.86 12.80
N GLU A 32 -3.60 10.52 13.75
CA GLU A 32 -4.35 9.27 13.82
C GLU A 32 -5.75 9.53 14.40
N THR A 33 -6.72 8.67 14.09
CA THR A 33 -8.06 8.76 14.68
C THR A 33 -8.09 8.17 16.08
N GLU A 34 -9.11 8.55 16.86
CA GLU A 34 -9.42 7.86 18.11
C GLU A 34 -9.63 6.34 17.89
N GLY A 35 -9.16 5.54 18.84
CA GLY A 35 -9.24 4.10 18.77
C GLY A 35 -10.67 3.55 18.84
N THR A 36 -10.83 2.30 18.41
CA THR A 36 -12.04 1.50 18.65
C THR A 36 -11.73 0.29 19.53
N THR A 37 -12.70 -0.12 20.34
CA THR A 37 -12.68 -1.43 21.00
C THR A 37 -13.20 -2.55 20.09
N GLY A 38 -13.79 -2.19 18.95
CA GLY A 38 -14.19 -3.13 17.91
C GLY A 38 -13.04 -3.42 16.95
N ASP A 39 -13.36 -3.66 15.69
CA ASP A 39 -12.42 -4.14 14.67
C ASP A 39 -12.44 -3.16 13.48
N ALA A 40 -11.60 -2.11 13.59
CA ALA A 40 -11.44 -1.12 12.54
C ALA A 40 -10.87 -1.75 11.27
N ASP A 41 -11.47 -1.47 10.12
CA ASP A 41 -11.24 -2.23 8.89
C ASP A 41 -10.92 -1.30 7.70
N ASP A 42 -11.94 -0.67 7.11
CA ASP A 42 -11.79 0.11 5.87
C ASP A 42 -11.99 1.62 6.08
N PRO A 43 -11.07 2.47 5.58
CA PRO A 43 -11.27 3.91 5.53
C PRO A 43 -11.79 4.40 4.16
N ALA A 44 -12.53 5.52 4.19
CA ALA A 44 -12.85 6.36 3.05
C ALA A 44 -12.73 7.84 3.44
N ILE A 45 -12.41 8.71 2.48
CA ILE A 45 -12.35 10.16 2.69
C ILE A 45 -13.50 10.80 1.94
N TRP A 46 -14.37 11.52 2.66
CA TRP A 46 -15.36 12.39 2.06
C TRP A 46 -14.87 13.82 2.07
N VAL A 47 -14.78 14.42 0.88
CA VAL A 47 -14.41 15.83 0.73
C VAL A 47 -15.68 16.65 0.55
N ASN A 48 -15.87 17.66 1.40
CA ASN A 48 -16.93 18.63 1.23
C ASN A 48 -16.58 19.57 0.05
N PRO A 49 -17.38 19.59 -1.04
CA PRO A 49 -17.03 20.36 -2.23
C PRO A 49 -17.10 21.88 -2.04
N ALA A 50 -17.85 22.37 -1.05
CA ALA A 50 -18.00 23.80 -0.77
C ALA A 50 -17.01 24.30 0.31
N ALA A 51 -16.53 23.40 1.17
CA ALA A 51 -15.64 23.73 2.28
C ALA A 51 -14.68 22.56 2.58
N PRO A 52 -13.55 22.42 1.86
CA PRO A 52 -12.64 21.29 2.00
C PRO A 52 -12.10 21.05 3.42
N ASP A 53 -11.95 22.12 4.21
CA ASP A 53 -11.52 22.03 5.62
C ASP A 53 -12.55 21.31 6.52
N LEU A 54 -13.78 21.10 6.03
CA LEU A 54 -14.82 20.30 6.68
C LEU A 54 -14.92 18.87 6.10
N ALA A 55 -13.84 18.37 5.50
CA ALA A 55 -13.74 16.98 5.09
C ALA A 55 -13.94 16.01 6.28
N ARG A 56 -14.23 14.75 5.97
CA ARG A 56 -14.43 13.69 6.95
C ARG A 56 -13.66 12.44 6.58
N ILE A 57 -13.07 11.79 7.57
CA ILE A 57 -12.59 10.42 7.48
C ILE A 57 -13.74 9.52 7.92
N LEU A 58 -14.16 8.63 7.04
CA LEU A 58 -15.19 7.62 7.31
C LEU A 58 -14.48 6.27 7.50
N GLY A 59 -14.70 5.62 8.63
CA GLY A 59 -14.13 4.30 8.91
C GLY A 59 -15.24 3.28 9.12
N THR A 60 -15.01 2.03 8.70
CA THR A 60 -15.84 0.90 9.14
C THR A 60 -15.21 0.22 10.34
N ASP A 61 -16.08 -0.22 11.24
CA ASP A 61 -15.75 -1.19 12.29
C ASP A 61 -16.67 -2.40 12.07
N THR A 62 -16.09 -3.57 11.86
CA THR A 62 -16.85 -4.77 11.45
C THR A 62 -17.86 -5.22 12.51
N GLN A 63 -17.74 -4.72 13.75
CA GLN A 63 -18.61 -5.09 14.87
C GLN A 63 -19.72 -4.09 15.13
N ILE A 64 -19.54 -2.81 14.78
CA ILE A 64 -20.45 -1.72 15.18
C ILE A 64 -20.88 -0.79 14.04
N GLY A 65 -20.31 -0.94 12.84
CA GLY A 65 -20.71 -0.21 11.64
C GLY A 65 -19.86 1.03 11.34
N LEU A 66 -20.51 2.09 10.85
CA LEU A 66 -19.82 3.29 10.33
C LEU A 66 -19.41 4.25 11.45
N ARG A 67 -18.18 4.76 11.35
CA ARG A 67 -17.63 5.84 12.17
C ARG A 67 -17.22 7.03 11.30
N SER A 68 -17.25 8.22 11.87
CA SER A 68 -16.84 9.47 11.22
C SER A 68 -15.91 10.26 12.12
N TYR A 69 -14.84 10.79 11.55
CA TYR A 69 -13.82 11.58 12.24
C TYR A 69 -13.53 12.88 11.48
N ASP A 70 -13.03 13.87 12.21
CA ASP A 70 -12.39 15.05 11.64
C ASP A 70 -10.98 14.69 11.12
N PRO A 71 -10.42 15.43 10.13
CA PRO A 71 -9.06 15.23 9.62
C PRO A 71 -7.96 15.63 10.61
#